data_AF-A0A3C1VRJ4-F1
#
_entry.id   AF-A0A3C1VRJ4-F1
#
_cell.length_a   1.000
_cell.length_b   1.000
_cell.length_c   1.000
_cell.angle_alpha   90.00
_cell.angle_beta   90.00
_cell.angle_gamma   90.00
#
_symmetry.space_group_name_H-M   'P 1'
#
loop_
_entity.id
_entity.type
_entity.pdbx_description
1 polymer ?
#
loop_
_entity_poly.entity_id
_entity_poly.type
_entity_poly.pdbx_seq_one_letter_code
_entity_poly.pdbx_strand_id
1 'polypeptide(L)' 'KAPHLGPKDEEAVKELQLYWRRYQEKSDLGHTKLASEIDLLRWMIEEYRVSLFAQSLGTKIPVSAKRLDRRFQLLSD' A
#
# COMPACT_ATOMS: atom_id res chain seq x y z
N LYS A 1 -11.39 -20.80 -13.40
CA LYS A 1 -11.85 -20.67 -11.99
C LYS A 1 -10.78 -19.86 -11.27
N ALA A 2 -11.11 -18.67 -10.75
CA ALA A 2 -10.19 -17.98 -9.86
C ALA A 2 -9.89 -18.90 -8.67
N PRO A 3 -8.61 -19.10 -8.28
CA PRO A 3 -8.28 -19.97 -7.17
C PRO A 3 -8.99 -19.44 -5.92
N HIS A 4 -9.46 -20.36 -5.09
CA HIS A 4 -10.20 -20.06 -3.87
C HIS A 4 -9.39 -19.08 -3.01
N LEU A 5 -9.84 -17.83 -2.96
CA LEU A 5 -9.32 -16.82 -2.03
C LEU A 5 -9.63 -17.34 -0.63
N GLY A 6 -8.61 -17.80 0.09
CA GLY A 6 -8.80 -18.30 1.45
C GLY A 6 -9.07 -17.14 2.42
N PRO A 7 -9.43 -17.42 3.69
CA PRO A 7 -9.61 -16.38 4.71
C PRO A 7 -8.40 -15.43 4.85
N LYS A 8 -7.18 -15.93 4.58
CA LYS A 8 -5.95 -15.12 4.55
C LYS A 8 -5.92 -14.11 3.41
N ASP A 9 -6.42 -14.49 2.25
CA ASP A 9 -6.47 -13.58 1.10
C ASP A 9 -7.52 -12.50 1.31
N GLU A 10 -8.65 -12.84 1.96
CA GLU A 10 -9.66 -11.84 2.36
C GLU A 10 -9.09 -10.80 3.33
N GLU A 11 -8.30 -11.24 4.31
CA GLU A 11 -7.63 -10.34 5.26
C GLU A 11 -6.61 -9.45 4.54
N ALA A 12 -5.79 -10.01 3.67
CA ALA A 12 -4.83 -9.27 2.84
C ALA A 12 -5.51 -8.25 1.92
N VAL A 13 -6.68 -8.60 1.35
CA VAL A 13 -7.48 -7.67 0.54
C VAL A 13 -8.02 -6.52 1.40
N LYS A 14 -8.56 -6.80 2.58
CA LYS A 14 -9.06 -5.76 3.51
C LYS A 14 -7.95 -4.82 3.94
N GLU A 15 -6.78 -5.36 4.27
CA GLU A 15 -5.60 -4.58 4.64
C GLU A 15 -5.12 -3.71 3.47
N LEU A 16 -5.04 -4.26 2.26
CA LEU A 16 -4.67 -3.49 1.07
C LEU A 16 -5.68 -2.36 0.79
N GLN A 17 -6.98 -2.64 0.91
CA GLN A 17 -8.05 -1.65 0.74
C GLN A 17 -7.93 -0.51 1.75
N LEU A 18 -7.59 -0.81 3.02
CA LEU A 18 -7.34 0.20 4.05
C LEU A 18 -6.23 1.17 3.63
N TYR A 19 -5.09 0.64 3.17
CA TYR A 19 -3.97 1.49 2.74
C TYR A 19 -4.28 2.28 1.47
N TRP A 20 -5.01 1.69 0.53
CA TRP A 20 -5.44 2.39 -0.68
C TRP A 20 -6.35 3.58 -0.35
N ARG A 21 -7.31 3.38 0.55
CA ARG A 21 -8.20 4.46 1.01
C ARG A 21 -7.42 5.60 1.67
N ARG A 22 -6.48 5.29 2.57
CA ARG A 22 -5.62 6.30 3.22
C ARG A 22 -4.79 7.08 2.20
N TYR A 23 -4.32 6.41 1.15
CA TYR A 23 -3.61 7.07 0.04
C TYR A 23 -4.52 8.04 -0.72
N GLN A 24 -5.74 7.62 -1.07
CA GLN A 24 -6.70 8.48 -1.77
C GLN A 24 -7.02 9.74 -0.95
N GLU A 25 -7.33 9.57 0.34
CA GLU A 25 -7.59 10.69 1.26
C GLU A 25 -6.42 11.70 1.30
N LYS A 26 -5.17 11.23 1.21
CA LYS A 26 -3.98 12.10 1.14
C LYS A 26 -3.75 12.72 -0.22
N SER A 27 -3.98 11.98 -1.30
CA SER A 27 -3.84 12.44 -2.68
C SER A 27 -4.83 13.57 -2.99
N ASP A 28 -6.06 13.47 -2.48
CA ASP A 28 -7.13 14.43 -2.74
C ASP A 28 -6.91 15.79 -2.05
N LEU A 29 -6.03 15.86 -1.04
CA LEU A 29 -5.68 17.13 -0.38
C LEU A 29 -4.87 18.09 -1.27
N GLY A 30 -4.42 17.66 -2.46
CA GLY A 30 -3.91 18.56 -3.50
C GLY A 30 -2.60 19.29 -3.16
N HIS A 31 -1.77 18.73 -2.27
CA HIS A 31 -0.52 19.36 -1.85
C HIS A 31 0.62 19.12 -2.86
N THR A 32 0.89 20.10 -3.72
CA THR A 32 2.00 20.06 -4.71
C THR A 32 3.38 19.82 -4.08
N LYS A 33 3.61 20.32 -2.86
CA LYS A 33 4.87 20.11 -2.13
C LYS A 33 5.09 18.63 -1.73
N LEU A 34 4.00 17.86 -1.59
CA LEU A 34 4.04 16.45 -1.19
C LEU A 34 3.85 15.49 -2.37
N ALA A 35 3.75 15.99 -3.61
CA ALA A 35 3.43 15.17 -4.77
C ALA A 35 4.38 13.95 -4.92
N SER A 36 5.70 14.15 -4.78
CA SER A 36 6.68 13.05 -4.83
C SER A 36 6.53 12.04 -3.70
N GLU A 37 6.12 12.50 -2.52
CA GLU A 37 5.92 11.65 -1.35
C GLU A 37 4.65 10.81 -1.48
N ILE A 38 3.60 11.40 -2.07
CA ILE A 38 2.33 10.76 -2.42
C ILE A 38 2.56 9.71 -3.52
N ASP A 39 3.35 10.03 -4.55
CA ASP A 39 3.73 9.06 -5.59
C ASP A 39 4.53 7.89 -5.00
N LEU A 40 5.46 8.17 -4.07
CA LEU A 40 6.18 7.12 -3.37
C LEU A 40 5.24 6.25 -2.54
N LEU A 41 4.26 6.84 -1.84
CA LEU A 41 3.24 6.08 -1.10
C LEU A 41 2.48 5.14 -2.02
N ARG A 42 2.03 5.62 -3.19
CA ARG A 42 1.37 4.79 -4.20
C ARG A 42 2.25 3.61 -4.58
N TRP A 43 3.52 3.87 -4.90
CA TRP A 43 4.46 2.82 -5.28
C TRP A 43 4.67 1.79 -4.16
N MET A 44 4.80 2.25 -2.91
CA MET A 44 4.92 1.36 -1.76
C MET A 44 3.69 0.45 -1.59
N ILE A 45 2.48 0.95 -1.84
CA ILE A 45 1.26 0.13 -1.74
C ILE A 45 1.23 -0.95 -2.83
N GLU A 46 1.68 -0.65 -4.05
CA GLU A 46 1.78 -1.64 -5.13
C GLU A 46 2.83 -2.71 -4.82
N GLU A 47 4.01 -2.32 -4.30
CA GLU A 47 5.03 -3.27 -3.84
C GLU A 47 4.51 -4.14 -2.69
N TYR A 48 3.71 -3.57 -1.79
CA TYR A 48 3.07 -4.33 -0.72
C TYR A 48 2.06 -5.34 -1.26
N ARG A 49 1.26 -4.97 -2.25
CA ARG A 49 0.36 -5.90 -2.95
C ARG A 49 1.14 -7.06 -3.60
N VAL A 50 2.28 -6.79 -4.24
CA VAL A 50 3.16 -7.85 -4.77
C VAL A 50 3.66 -8.75 -3.64
N SER A 51 4.04 -8.19 -2.49
CA SER A 51 4.47 -8.98 -1.32
C SER A 51 3.35 -9.87 -0.73
N LEU A 52 2.09 -9.47 -0.85
CA LEU A 52 0.95 -10.23 -0.34
C LEU A 52 0.56 -11.37 -1.29
N PHE A 53 0.50 -11.09 -2.60
CA PHE A 53 -0.13 -11.99 -3.57
C PHE A 53 0.82 -12.63 -4.58
N ALA A 54 2.05 -12.13 -4.70
CA ALA A 54 3.01 -12.54 -5.72
C ALA A 54 4.45 -12.63 -5.16
N GLN A 55 4.61 -13.28 -4.00
CA GLN A 55 5.90 -13.38 -3.30
C GLN A 55 7.04 -13.95 -4.16
N SER A 56 6.74 -14.86 -5.10
CA SER A 56 7.74 -15.43 -6.02
C SER A 56 8.33 -14.42 -7.00
N LEU A 57 7.62 -13.33 -7.30
CA LEU A 57 8.11 -12.24 -8.15
C LEU A 57 9.17 -11.38 -7.44
N GLY A 58 9.07 -11.29 -6.11
CA GLY A 58 9.87 -10.37 -5.30
C GLY A 58 9.43 -8.90 -5.45
N THR A 59 9.92 -8.04 -4.56
CA THR A 59 9.64 -6.59 -4.57
C THR A 59 10.93 -5.83 -4.87
N LYS A 60 10.84 -4.66 -5.54
CA LYS A 60 12.04 -3.84 -5.79
C LYS A 60 12.51 -3.13 -4.54
N ILE A 61 11.59 -2.83 -3.62
CA ILE A 61 11.88 -2.29 -2.30
C ILE A 61 11.18 -3.14 -1.23
N PRO A 62 11.78 -3.32 -0.05
CA PRO A 62 11.13 -4.04 1.04
C PRO A 62 9.97 -3.21 1.61
N VAL A 63 8.74 -3.72 1.48
CA VAL A 63 7.52 -3.09 2.02
C VAL A 63 6.77 -4.05 2.93
N SER A 64 6.19 -3.51 3.98
CA SER A 64 5.27 -4.18 4.89
C SER A 64 4.26 -3.18 5.45
N ALA A 65 3.17 -3.67 6.06
CA ALA A 65 2.18 -2.88 6.79
C ALA A 65 2.84 -1.83 7.71
N LYS A 66 3.78 -2.27 8.56
CA LYS A 66 4.53 -1.41 9.49
C LYS A 66 5.31 -0.28 8.78
N ARG A 67 5.86 -0.55 7.59
CA ARG A 67 6.59 0.47 6.81
C ARG A 67 5.63 1.47 6.17
N LEU A 68 4.48 1.01 5.69
CA LEU A 68 3.41 1.88 5.20
C LEU A 68 2.88 2.78 6.31
N ASP A 69 2.56 2.23 7.50
CA ASP A 69 2.08 3.01 8.64
C ASP A 69 3.06 4.12 9.02
N ARG A 70 4.37 3.78 9.10
CA ARG A 70 5.40 4.78 9.38
C ARG A 70 5.45 5.87 8.32
N ARG A 71 5.26 5.52 7.05
CA ARG A 71 5.26 6.50 5.95
C ARG A 71 4.04 7.42 6.01
N PHE A 72 2.87 6.89 6.34
CA PHE A 72 1.65 7.68 6.55
C PHE A 72 1.76 8.61 7.76
N GLN A 73 2.42 8.17 8.85
CA GLN A 73 2.69 9.02 10.01
C GLN A 73 3.55 10.24 9.62
N LEU A 74 4.67 10.01 8.91
CA LEU A 74 5.56 11.09 8.44
C LEU A 74 4.91 12.11 7.50
N LEU A 75 3.79 11.75 6.86
CA LEU A 75 3.04 12.64 5.96
C LEU A 75 1.79 13.23 6.61
N SER A 76 1.56 12.94 7.89
CA SER A 76 0.49 13.53 8.69
C SER A 76 1.00 14.57 9.68
N ASP A 77 2.31 14.61 9.91
CA ASP A 77 3.04 15.67 10.62
C ASP A 77 3.49 16.77 9.65
#